data_AF-A0AAU6CBU0-F1
#
_entry.id   AF-A0AAU6CBU0-F1
#
_cell.length_a   1.000
_cell.length_b   1.000
_cell.length_c   1.000
_cell.angle_alpha   90.00
_cell.angle_beta   90.00
_cell.angle_gamma   90.00
#
_symmetry.space_group_name_H-M   'P 1'
#
loop_
_entity.id
_entity.type
_entity.pdbx_description
1 polymer ?
#
loop_
_entity_poly.entity_id
_entity_poly.type
_entity_poly.pdbx_seq_one_letter_code
_entity_poly.pdbx_strand_id
1 'polypeptide(L)'
;MSSDRSRRGLWQRCQRRVDTLSLADPFDIADFIRTLAAHRGRPIELVPVTDRPNLPCGLLVTTADADYILYAADTTPLHQHHILLHEAAHLLCGHQDDGATLNSAARTLMPALPPALVERVLGRTVYTEPQEQEAEIVASLILSRVSLRESPPATARAPGLEALFNRPDPRSSGR
;
A
#
# COMPACT_ATOMS: atom_id res chain seq x y z
N MET A 1 -9.68 25.33 -8.84
CA MET A 1 -8.27 25.82 -8.82
C MET A 1 -7.51 25.47 -7.53
N SER A 2 -8.16 25.33 -6.36
CA SER A 2 -7.48 24.91 -5.11
C SER A 2 -7.11 23.40 -5.08
N SER A 3 -7.98 22.55 -5.65
CA SER A 3 -7.81 21.08 -5.64
C SER A 3 -6.63 20.57 -6.46
N ASP A 4 -6.31 21.21 -7.58
CA ASP A 4 -5.18 20.83 -8.46
C ASP A 4 -3.81 21.14 -7.82
N ARG A 5 -3.70 22.30 -7.15
CA ARG A 5 -2.50 22.65 -6.36
C ARG A 5 -2.30 21.69 -5.19
N SER A 6 -3.39 21.27 -4.54
CA SER A 6 -3.36 20.28 -3.45
C SER A 6 -2.89 18.90 -3.94
N ARG A 7 -3.42 18.42 -5.08
CA ARG A 7 -2.99 17.16 -5.71
C ARG A 7 -1.52 17.19 -6.13
N ARG A 8 -1.08 18.27 -6.78
CA ARG A 8 0.33 18.46 -7.15
C ARG A 8 1.24 18.48 -5.92
N GLY A 9 0.81 19.15 -4.85
CA GLY A 9 1.55 19.18 -3.59
C GLY A 9 1.67 17.80 -2.93
N LEU A 10 0.60 17.00 -2.93
CA LEU A 10 0.61 15.62 -2.44
C LEU A 10 1.58 14.77 -3.27
N TRP A 11 1.44 14.80 -4.59
CA TRP A 11 2.30 14.06 -5.50
C TRP A 11 3.79 14.35 -5.28
N GLN A 12 4.16 15.63 -5.16
CA GLN A 12 5.54 16.02 -4.90
C GLN A 12 6.06 15.54 -3.53
N ARG A 13 5.21 15.49 -2.50
CA ARG A 13 5.60 14.93 -1.20
C ARG A 13 5.90 13.43 -1.32
N CYS A 14 5.01 12.69 -1.98
CA CYS A 14 5.20 11.27 -2.18
C CYS A 14 6.43 10.97 -3.04
N GLN A 15 6.64 11.75 -4.12
CA GLN A 15 7.82 11.63 -4.97
C GLN A 15 9.10 11.80 -4.15
N ARG A 16 9.20 12.87 -3.35
CA ARG A 16 10.36 13.08 -2.46
C ARG A 16 10.57 11.92 -1.49
N ARG A 17 9.50 11.37 -0.92
CA ARG A 17 9.59 10.20 -0.02
C ARG A 17 10.19 9.02 -0.76
N VAL A 18 9.67 8.69 -1.94
CA VAL A 18 10.13 7.59 -2.79
C VAL A 18 11.56 7.82 -3.30
N ASP A 19 12.00 9.05 -3.49
CA ASP A 19 13.39 9.39 -3.88
C ASP A 19 14.40 9.10 -2.77
N THR A 20 13.98 9.07 -1.50
CA THR A 20 14.87 8.70 -0.38
C THR A 20 15.03 7.18 -0.21
N LEU A 21 14.21 6.38 -0.89
CA LEU A 21 14.24 4.93 -0.75
C LEU A 21 15.37 4.33 -1.59
N SER A 22 16.16 3.47 -0.96
CA SER A 22 17.09 2.59 -1.67
C SER A 22 16.33 1.38 -2.19
N LEU A 23 16.02 1.37 -3.48
CA LEU A 23 15.39 0.24 -4.15
C LEU A 23 16.48 -0.58 -4.85
N ALA A 24 16.65 -1.84 -4.43
CA ALA A 24 17.59 -2.78 -5.02
C ALA A 24 17.33 -3.00 -6.51
N ASP A 25 18.37 -3.43 -7.22
CA ASP A 25 18.33 -3.82 -8.63
C ASP A 25 19.12 -5.13 -8.81
N PRO A 26 18.48 -6.27 -9.13
CA PRO A 26 17.03 -6.42 -9.36
C PRO A 26 16.22 -6.14 -8.08
N PHE A 27 14.98 -5.70 -8.26
CA PHE A 27 14.08 -5.45 -7.13
C PHE A 27 13.47 -6.77 -6.64
N ASP A 28 13.50 -6.97 -5.33
CA ASP A 28 12.75 -8.03 -4.66
C ASP A 28 11.89 -7.40 -3.56
N ILE A 29 10.59 -7.74 -3.58
CA ILE A 29 9.63 -7.16 -2.64
C ILE A 29 9.89 -7.62 -1.19
N ALA A 30 10.32 -8.86 -0.99
CA ALA A 30 10.62 -9.37 0.34
C ALA A 30 11.87 -8.69 0.89
N ASP A 31 12.89 -8.45 0.07
CA ASP A 31 14.10 -7.71 0.44
C ASP A 31 13.79 -6.25 0.80
N PHE A 32 12.90 -5.62 0.05
CA PHE A 32 12.38 -4.29 0.37
C PHE A 32 11.67 -4.26 1.74
N ILE A 33 10.79 -5.23 2.00
CA ILE A 33 10.08 -5.32 3.29
C ILE A 33 11.05 -5.59 4.44
N ARG A 34 12.06 -6.46 4.26
CA ARG A 34 13.10 -6.70 5.28
C ARG A 34 13.90 -5.44 5.58
N THR A 35 14.25 -4.67 4.55
CA THR A 35 14.95 -3.38 4.69
C THR A 35 14.09 -2.38 5.45
N LEU A 36 12.79 -2.31 5.13
CA LEU A 36 11.83 -1.47 5.87
C LEU A 36 11.72 -1.88 7.34
N ALA A 37 11.61 -3.18 7.63
CA ALA A 37 11.56 -3.71 9.00
C ALA A 37 12.82 -3.32 9.79
N ALA A 38 14.00 -3.47 9.18
CA ALA A 38 15.28 -3.08 9.80
C ALA A 38 15.34 -1.58 10.10
N HIS A 39 14.91 -0.72 9.17
CA HIS A 39 14.85 0.73 9.39
C HIS A 39 13.87 1.13 10.49
N ARG A 40 12.76 0.41 10.63
CA ARG A 40 11.77 0.64 11.69
C ARG A 40 12.22 0.12 13.06
N GLY A 41 13.20 -0.79 13.10
CA GLY A 41 13.57 -1.52 14.31
C GLY A 41 12.45 -2.42 14.82
N ARG A 42 11.50 -2.80 13.94
CA ARG A 42 10.33 -3.62 14.27
C ARG A 42 10.12 -4.68 13.18
N PRO A 43 9.89 -5.97 13.54
CA PRO A 43 9.60 -7.00 12.56
C PRO A 43 8.37 -6.67 11.70
N ILE A 44 8.43 -7.02 10.41
CA ILE A 44 7.30 -7.01 9.50
C ILE A 44 7.14 -8.44 8.96
N GLU A 45 5.98 -9.05 9.20
CA GLU A 45 5.66 -10.41 8.74
C GLU A 45 4.65 -10.36 7.59
N LEU A 46 4.98 -11.06 6.49
CA LEU A 46 4.09 -11.20 5.34
C LEU A 46 3.20 -12.42 5.52
N VAL A 47 1.89 -12.22 5.43
CA VAL A 47 0.90 -13.28 5.65
C VAL A 47 0.07 -13.47 4.37
N PRO A 48 0.35 -14.51 3.57
CA PRO A 48 -0.46 -14.81 2.40
C PRO A 48 -1.86 -15.27 2.84
N VAL A 49 -2.91 -14.74 2.21
CA VAL A 49 -4.27 -15.22 2.44
C VAL A 49 -4.97 -15.46 1.10
N THR A 50 -5.66 -16.59 0.99
CA THR A 50 -6.44 -17.05 -0.18
C THR A 50 -7.90 -17.23 0.19
N ASP A 51 -8.79 -17.34 -0.81
CA ASP A 51 -10.23 -17.60 -0.62
C ASP A 51 -10.91 -16.58 0.30
N ARG A 52 -10.97 -15.34 -0.21
CA ARG A 52 -11.38 -14.16 0.56
C ARG A 52 -12.59 -13.45 -0.07
N PRO A 53 -13.81 -13.99 0.08
CA PRO A 53 -14.99 -13.39 -0.55
C PRO A 53 -15.39 -12.02 0.05
N ASN A 54 -14.89 -11.65 1.24
CA ASN A 54 -15.33 -10.45 1.97
C ASN A 54 -14.19 -9.65 2.65
N LEU A 55 -12.95 -9.85 2.24
CA LEU A 55 -11.78 -9.17 2.84
C LEU A 55 -11.11 -8.26 1.79
N PRO A 56 -10.50 -7.14 2.21
CA PRO A 56 -9.69 -6.32 1.31
C PRO A 56 -8.51 -7.13 0.77
N CYS A 57 -7.97 -6.67 -0.36
CA CYS A 57 -6.84 -7.32 -1.04
C CYS A 57 -5.57 -7.30 -0.18
N GLY A 58 -5.38 -6.22 0.59
CA GLY A 58 -4.33 -6.05 1.58
C GLY A 58 -4.89 -5.67 2.95
N LEU A 59 -4.10 -5.89 4.00
CA LEU A 59 -4.38 -5.37 5.33
C LEU A 59 -3.11 -5.30 6.17
N LEU A 60 -2.89 -4.15 6.81
CA LEU A 60 -1.82 -3.95 7.78
C LEU A 60 -2.35 -4.08 9.21
N VAL A 61 -1.71 -4.93 10.02
CA VAL A 61 -2.03 -5.14 11.43
C VAL A 61 -0.81 -4.86 12.28
N THR A 62 -0.81 -3.76 13.05
CA THR A 62 0.31 -3.39 13.93
C THR A 62 0.08 -3.88 15.35
N THR A 63 0.90 -4.81 15.86
CA THR A 63 0.90 -5.27 17.26
C THR A 63 1.98 -4.56 18.09
N ALA A 64 2.07 -4.92 19.39
CA ALA A 64 3.15 -4.44 20.24
C ALA A 64 4.52 -4.94 19.77
N ASP A 65 4.56 -6.16 19.21
CA ASP A 65 5.80 -6.87 18.91
C ASP A 65 6.18 -6.83 17.41
N ALA A 66 5.20 -6.76 16.51
CA ALA A 66 5.40 -6.82 15.06
C ALA A 66 4.29 -6.15 14.24
N ASP A 67 4.63 -5.79 13.01
CA ASP A 67 3.69 -5.44 11.94
C ASP A 67 3.39 -6.66 11.09
N TYR A 68 2.13 -6.87 10.73
CA TYR A 68 1.72 -7.96 9.85
C TYR A 68 1.06 -7.40 8.60
N ILE A 69 1.56 -7.76 7.43
CA ILE A 69 1.00 -7.38 6.13
C ILE A 69 0.32 -8.62 5.53
N LEU A 70 -1.00 -8.62 5.51
CA LEU A 70 -1.80 -9.64 4.86
C LEU A 70 -1.99 -9.25 3.39
N TYR A 71 -1.83 -10.19 2.46
CA TYR A 71 -1.92 -9.88 1.02
C TYR A 71 -2.50 -11.04 0.19
N ALA A 72 -3.22 -10.72 -0.89
CA ALA A 72 -3.97 -11.66 -1.74
C ALA A 72 -3.07 -12.53 -2.59
N ALA A 73 -2.70 -13.69 -2.04
CA ALA A 73 -1.78 -14.63 -2.67
C ALA A 73 -2.42 -15.38 -3.87
N ASP A 74 -3.74 -15.34 -4.01
CA ASP A 74 -4.51 -15.84 -5.14
C ASP A 74 -4.69 -14.80 -6.27
N THR A 75 -3.82 -13.78 -6.32
CA THR A 75 -3.76 -12.78 -7.40
C THR A 75 -2.46 -12.85 -8.20
N THR A 76 -2.34 -12.08 -9.28
CA THR A 76 -1.11 -12.06 -10.09
C THR A 76 0.08 -11.51 -9.31
N PRO A 77 1.33 -11.89 -9.62
CA PRO A 77 2.52 -11.37 -8.92
C PRO A 77 2.61 -9.85 -8.90
N LEU A 78 2.23 -9.19 -10.01
CA LEU A 78 2.17 -7.74 -10.10
C LEU A 78 1.15 -7.14 -9.10
N HIS A 79 -0.02 -7.76 -8.98
CA HIS A 79 -1.05 -7.31 -8.04
C HIS A 79 -0.61 -7.57 -6.59
N GLN A 80 0.03 -8.72 -6.30
CA GLN A 80 0.62 -9.00 -4.99
C GLN A 80 1.67 -7.95 -4.62
N HIS A 81 2.56 -7.58 -5.54
CA HIS A 81 3.55 -6.52 -5.32
C HIS A 81 2.87 -5.17 -5.02
N HIS A 82 1.85 -4.80 -5.78
CA HIS A 82 1.11 -3.55 -5.52
C HIS A 82 0.46 -3.55 -4.14
N ILE A 83 -0.21 -4.64 -3.76
CA ILE A 83 -0.83 -4.80 -2.44
C ILE A 83 0.24 -4.65 -1.34
N LEU A 84 1.35 -5.38 -1.44
CA LEU A 84 2.43 -5.32 -0.46
C LEU A 84 3.06 -3.91 -0.36
N LEU A 85 3.26 -3.25 -1.49
CA LEU A 85 3.79 -1.88 -1.53
C LEU A 85 2.80 -0.86 -0.95
N HIS A 86 1.50 -1.06 -1.16
CA HIS A 86 0.44 -0.22 -0.59
C HIS A 86 0.44 -0.33 0.94
N GLU A 87 0.40 -1.55 1.49
CA GLU A 87 0.45 -1.75 2.94
C GLU A 87 1.78 -1.23 3.55
N ALA A 88 2.90 -1.44 2.85
CA ALA A 88 4.18 -0.87 3.26
C ALA A 88 4.21 0.68 3.18
N ALA A 89 3.45 1.28 2.26
CA ALA A 89 3.33 2.72 2.16
C ALA A 89 2.64 3.34 3.38
N HIS A 90 1.66 2.67 4.00
CA HIS A 90 1.12 3.12 5.29
C HIS A 90 2.20 3.19 6.38
N LEU A 91 3.09 2.18 6.45
CA LEU A 91 4.20 2.18 7.39
C LEU A 91 5.24 3.27 7.08
N LEU A 92 5.61 3.44 5.81
CA LEU A 92 6.53 4.48 5.35
C LEU A 92 5.99 5.89 5.61
N CYS A 93 4.67 6.06 5.46
CA CYS A 93 3.99 7.32 5.66
C CYS A 93 3.69 7.64 7.12
N GLY A 94 3.83 6.65 8.01
CA GLY A 94 3.49 6.80 9.41
C GLY A 94 2.00 6.98 9.61
N HIS A 95 1.19 6.42 8.71
CA HIS A 95 -0.26 6.44 8.86
C HIS A 95 -0.64 5.63 10.09
N GLN A 96 -1.51 6.22 10.91
CA GLN A 96 -2.07 5.56 12.09
C GLN A 96 -3.53 5.28 11.79
N ASP A 97 -3.97 4.12 12.25
CA ASP A 97 -5.38 3.76 12.36
C ASP A 97 -6.04 4.68 13.38
N ASP A 98 -7.19 5.26 13.05
CA ASP A 98 -7.98 6.07 13.99
C ASP A 98 -8.80 5.21 14.97
N GLY A 99 -8.68 3.89 14.90
CA GLY A 99 -8.79 2.96 16.03
C GLY A 99 -10.19 2.82 16.66
N ALA A 100 -11.23 3.32 16.00
CA ALA A 100 -12.56 3.44 16.59
C ALA A 100 -13.60 2.50 15.97
N THR A 101 -13.33 1.20 15.77
CA THR A 101 -14.44 0.23 15.62
C THR A 101 -14.04 -1.21 15.98
N LEU A 102 -14.38 -1.70 17.17
CA LEU A 102 -14.29 -3.12 17.52
C LEU A 102 -15.49 -3.93 16.96
N ASN A 103 -15.28 -5.16 16.45
CA ASN A 103 -16.22 -6.26 16.78
C ASN A 103 -15.69 -7.70 16.61
N SER A 104 -16.26 -8.58 17.44
CA SER A 104 -15.91 -9.93 17.88
C SER A 104 -16.35 -11.11 16.97
N ALA A 105 -16.44 -10.94 15.65
CA ALA A 105 -16.82 -12.03 14.72
C ALA A 105 -15.61 -12.79 14.12
N ALA A 106 -14.42 -12.50 14.62
CA ALA A 106 -13.16 -12.62 13.90
C ALA A 106 -12.62 -14.05 13.86
N ARG A 107 -12.82 -14.74 14.97
CA ARG A 107 -12.27 -16.08 15.24
C ARG A 107 -12.80 -17.14 14.29
N THR A 108 -13.91 -16.89 13.61
CA THR A 108 -14.56 -17.85 12.72
C THR A 108 -14.05 -17.77 11.28
N LEU A 109 -13.60 -16.59 10.83
CA LEU A 109 -13.26 -16.34 9.42
C LEU A 109 -11.79 -16.61 9.08
N MET A 110 -10.89 -16.58 10.08
CA MET A 110 -9.44 -16.69 9.85
C MET A 110 -8.75 -17.59 10.88
N PRO A 111 -8.99 -18.92 10.84
CA PRO A 111 -8.43 -19.86 11.82
C PRO A 111 -6.89 -19.98 11.76
N ALA A 112 -6.25 -19.50 10.68
CA ALA A 112 -4.80 -19.53 10.50
C ALA A 112 -4.06 -18.34 11.11
N LEU A 113 -4.76 -17.34 11.64
CA LEU A 113 -4.17 -16.16 12.24
C LEU A 113 -4.16 -16.25 13.78
N PRO A 114 -3.13 -15.68 14.46
CA PRO A 114 -3.14 -15.55 15.91
C PRO A 114 -4.39 -14.79 16.41
N PRO A 115 -5.01 -15.18 17.54
CA PRO A 115 -6.23 -14.56 18.05
C PRO A 115 -6.16 -13.03 18.20
N ALA A 116 -5.00 -12.50 18.60
CA ALA A 116 -4.77 -11.07 18.74
C ALA A 116 -4.79 -10.31 17.39
N LEU A 117 -4.40 -11.00 16.32
CA LEU A 117 -4.36 -10.46 14.96
C LEU A 117 -5.77 -10.45 14.38
N VAL A 118 -6.50 -11.54 14.61
CA VAL A 118 -7.90 -11.74 14.25
C VAL A 118 -8.80 -10.62 14.80
N GLU A 119 -8.71 -10.28 16.09
CA GLU A 119 -9.49 -9.17 16.68
C GLU A 119 -9.23 -7.81 16.03
N ARG A 120 -7.98 -7.56 15.60
CA ARG A 120 -7.61 -6.31 14.93
C ARG A 120 -8.01 -6.29 13.46
N VAL A 121 -7.97 -7.42 12.76
CA VAL A 121 -8.44 -7.56 11.37
C VAL A 121 -9.93 -7.23 11.26
N LEU A 122 -10.74 -7.71 12.21
CA LEU A 122 -12.16 -7.37 12.24
C LEU A 122 -12.49 -6.04 12.90
N GLY A 123 -11.54 -5.46 13.64
CA GLY A 123 -11.60 -4.09 14.12
C GLY A 123 -11.36 -3.02 13.04
N ARG A 124 -11.03 -3.45 11.81
CA ARG A 124 -10.70 -2.65 10.62
C ARG A 124 -9.85 -1.41 10.89
N THR A 125 -8.61 -1.42 10.39
CA THR A 125 -7.86 -0.19 10.18
C THR A 125 -8.61 0.66 9.15
N VAL A 126 -9.19 1.78 9.57
CA VAL A 126 -9.83 2.73 8.64
C VAL A 126 -8.86 3.88 8.49
N TYR A 127 -8.14 3.91 7.37
CA TYR A 127 -7.36 5.10 7.05
C TYR A 127 -8.28 6.15 6.44
N THR A 128 -7.92 7.40 6.70
CA THR A 128 -8.61 8.54 6.09
C THR A 128 -8.35 8.55 4.58
N GLU A 129 -9.30 9.08 3.79
CA GLU A 129 -9.13 9.24 2.33
C GLU A 129 -7.78 9.86 1.92
N PRO A 130 -7.23 10.89 2.62
CA PRO A 130 -5.90 11.40 2.29
C PRO A 130 -4.75 10.40 2.55
N GLN A 131 -4.85 9.58 3.59
CA GLN A 131 -3.85 8.55 3.91
C GLN A 131 -3.89 7.42 2.87
N GLU A 132 -5.08 6.96 2.49
CA GLU A 132 -5.28 6.00 1.40
C GLU A 132 -4.69 6.51 0.09
N GLN A 133 -4.99 7.78 -0.25
CA GLN A 133 -4.47 8.40 -1.46
C GLN A 133 -2.93 8.54 -1.44
N GLU A 134 -2.34 8.90 -0.30
CA GLU A 134 -0.88 8.98 -0.14
C GLU A 134 -0.22 7.60 -0.29
N ALA A 135 -0.80 6.56 0.33
CA ALA A 135 -0.30 5.20 0.25
C ALA A 135 -0.32 4.66 -1.18
N GLU A 136 -1.45 4.84 -1.89
CA GLU A 136 -1.62 4.39 -3.27
C GLU A 136 -0.64 5.07 -4.23
N ILE A 137 -0.41 6.37 -4.04
CA ILE A 137 0.56 7.13 -4.83
C ILE A 137 1.99 6.60 -4.60
N VAL A 138 2.38 6.37 -3.33
CA VAL A 138 3.73 5.89 -2.98
C VAL A 138 3.97 4.50 -3.55
N ALA A 139 3.00 3.59 -3.40
CA ALA A 139 3.07 2.24 -3.95
C ALA A 139 3.24 2.25 -5.47
N SER A 140 2.39 3.03 -6.16
CA SER A 140 2.44 3.18 -7.62
C SER A 140 3.77 3.76 -8.11
N LEU A 141 4.34 4.71 -7.39
CA LEU A 141 5.64 5.32 -7.70
C LEU A 141 6.80 4.32 -7.58
N ILE A 142 6.81 3.53 -6.51
CA ILE A 142 7.82 2.49 -6.31
C ILE A 142 7.71 1.46 -7.42
N LEU A 143 6.50 0.95 -7.68
CA LEU A 143 6.26 -0.07 -8.70
C LEU A 143 6.64 0.42 -10.09
N SER A 144 6.25 1.65 -10.45
CA SER A 144 6.62 2.26 -11.73
C SER A 144 8.14 2.38 -11.91
N ARG A 145 8.87 2.77 -10.85
CA ARG A 145 10.33 2.89 -10.91
C ARG A 145 11.01 1.54 -11.09
N VAL A 146 10.51 0.50 -10.42
CA VAL A 146 11.03 -0.86 -10.55
C VAL A 146 10.77 -1.40 -11.95
N SER A 147 9.53 -1.30 -12.47
CA SER A 147 9.20 -1.82 -13.80
C SER A 147 9.96 -1.13 -14.94
N LEU A 148 10.31 0.16 -14.77
CA LEU A 148 11.15 0.88 -15.73
C LEU A 148 12.61 0.39 -15.76
N ARG A 149 13.11 -0.19 -14.66
CA ARG A 149 14.47 -0.77 -14.59
C ARG A 149 14.53 -2.17 -15.19
N GLU A 150 13.46 -2.94 -15.02
CA GLU A 150 13.35 -4.32 -15.53
C GLU A 150 13.08 -4.39 -17.05
N SER A 151 12.64 -3.29 -17.66
CA SER A 151 12.42 -3.21 -19.10
C SER A 151 13.72 -2.86 -19.85
N PRO A 152 14.16 -3.63 -20.87
CA PRO A 152 15.17 -3.12 -21.81
C PRO A 152 14.65 -1.83 -22.48
N PRO A 153 15.51 -0.92 -22.96
CA PRO A 153 15.08 0.38 -23.48
C PRO A 153 14.21 0.20 -24.73
N ALA A 154 12.89 0.18 -24.53
CA ALA A 154 11.91 0.11 -25.60
C ALA A 154 11.29 1.51 -25.80
N THR A 155 11.49 2.03 -27.00
CA THR A 155 10.91 3.26 -27.53
C THR A 155 9.39 3.21 -27.57
N ALA A 156 8.72 3.58 -26.48
CA ALA A 156 7.35 4.13 -26.49
C ALA A 156 7.02 4.63 -25.07
N ARG A 157 7.04 5.95 -24.87
CA ARG A 157 6.54 6.56 -23.63
C ARG A 157 5.03 6.28 -23.52
N ALA A 158 4.65 5.39 -22.62
CA ALA A 158 3.33 5.46 -22.01
C ALA A 158 3.19 6.83 -21.31
N PRO A 159 2.00 7.44 -21.27
CA PRO A 159 1.79 8.65 -20.48
C PRO A 159 2.15 8.35 -19.02
N GLY A 160 3.04 9.17 -18.47
CA GLY A 160 3.53 8.98 -17.10
C GLY A 160 2.39 8.96 -16.10
N LEU A 161 2.58 8.25 -14.98
CA LEU A 161 1.61 8.08 -13.90
C LEU A 161 0.98 9.42 -13.42
N GLU A 162 1.71 10.53 -13.52
CA GLU A 162 1.19 11.89 -13.31
C GLU A 162 -0.09 12.21 -14.11
N ALA A 163 -0.22 11.70 -15.34
CA ALA A 163 -1.36 11.94 -16.22
C ALA A 163 -2.63 11.24 -15.74
N LEU A 164 -2.52 10.08 -15.07
CA LEU A 164 -3.66 9.39 -14.47
C LEU A 164 -4.21 10.18 -13.29
N PHE A 165 -3.34 10.82 -12.52
CA PHE A 165 -3.72 11.71 -11.43
C PHE A 165 -4.13 13.12 -11.89
N ASN A 166 -4.04 13.44 -13.18
CA ASN A 166 -4.46 14.74 -13.72
C ASN A 166 -5.73 14.65 -14.58
N ARG A 167 -6.41 13.49 -14.64
CA ARG A 167 -7.69 13.40 -15.35
C ARG A 167 -8.79 14.09 -14.55
N PRO A 168 -9.46 15.11 -15.12
CA PRO A 168 -10.66 15.66 -14.50
C PRO A 168 -11.76 14.60 -14.46
N ASP A 169 -12.56 14.63 -13.39
CA ASP A 169 -13.74 13.78 -13.21
C ASP A 169 -14.72 14.02 -14.36
N PRO A 170 -15.14 12.98 -15.11
CA PRO A 170 -16.10 13.14 -16.21
C PRO A 170 -17.50 13.58 -15.77
N ARG A 171 -17.75 13.82 -14.47
CA ARG A 171 -19.07 14.21 -13.95
C ARG A 171 -19.21 15.67 -13.49
N SER A 172 -18.36 16.59 -13.93
CA SER A 172 -18.57 18.03 -13.71
C SER A 172 -18.79 18.81 -15.01
N SER A 173 -19.90 18.50 -15.69
CA SER A 173 -20.51 19.41 -16.67
C SER A 173 -22.02 19.26 -16.58
N GLY A 174 -22.65 20.19 -15.86
CA GLY A 174 -24.09 20.18 -15.65
C GLY A 174 -24.61 21.28 -14.75
N ARG A 175 -24.44 22.55 -15.14
CA ARG A 175 -25.54 23.54 -15.26
C ARG A 175 -25.03 24.87 -15.80
#